data_AF-A0A6N9UCD2-F1
#
_entry.id   AF-A0A6N9UCD2-F1
#
_cell.length_a   1.000
_cell.length_b   1.000
_cell.length_c   1.000
_cell.angle_alpha   90.00
_cell.angle_beta   90.00
_cell.angle_gamma   90.00
#
_symmetry.space_group_name_H-M   'P 1'
#
loop_
_entity.id
_entity.type
_entity.pdbx_description
1 polymer ?
#
loop_
_entity_poly.entity_id
_entity_poly.type
_entity_poly.pdbx_seq_one_letter_code
_entity_poly.pdbx_strand_id
1 'polypeptide(L)' 'MAGLAAPTTATAAPPAGTAPAPTVEERRLDGEVPGEILRRSGFAAVTPAFARKLGRADSYGE' A
#
# COMPACT_ATOMS: atom_id res chain seq x y z
N MET A 1 -34.20 -0.32 4.10
CA MET A 1 -33.06 0.31 3.41
C MET A 1 -32.28 -0.78 2.69
N ALA A 2 -32.69 -1.15 1.47
CA ALA A 2 -31.96 -2.13 0.67
C ALA A 2 -30.95 -1.38 -0.20
N GLY A 3 -29.68 -1.42 0.19
CA GLY A 3 -28.58 -0.90 -0.61
C GLY A 3 -28.24 -1.90 -1.71
N LEU A 4 -28.37 -1.48 -2.96
CA LEU A 4 -27.95 -2.25 -4.13
C LEU A 4 -26.41 -2.37 -4.10
N ALA A 5 -25.89 -3.50 -3.63
CA ALA A 5 -24.47 -3.81 -3.81
C ALA A 5 -24.23 -4.05 -5.31
N ALA A 6 -23.57 -3.10 -5.97
CA ALA A 6 -23.13 -3.28 -7.34
C ALA A 6 -22.15 -4.47 -7.40
N PRO A 7 -22.19 -5.31 -8.45
CA PRO A 7 -21.24 -6.40 -8.61
C PRO A 7 -19.83 -5.83 -8.76
N THR A 8 -18.96 -6.09 -7.79
CA THR A 8 -17.53 -5.76 -7.90
C THR A 8 -16.91 -6.68 -8.94
N THR A 9 -16.41 -6.11 -10.03
CA THR A 9 -15.64 -6.87 -11.03
C THR A 9 -14.31 -7.30 -10.44
N ALA A 10 -14.03 -8.60 -10.47
CA ALA A 10 -12.74 -9.13 -10.05
C ALA A 10 -11.67 -8.64 -11.04
N THR A 11 -10.68 -7.90 -10.53
CA THR A 11 -9.52 -7.47 -11.31
C THR A 11 -8.44 -8.54 -11.21
N ALA A 12 -7.86 -8.93 -12.35
CA ALA A 12 -6.74 -9.86 -12.38
C ALA A 12 -5.48 -9.18 -11.79
N ALA A 13 -4.74 -9.91 -10.96
CA ALA A 13 -3.49 -9.41 -10.42
C ALA A 13 -2.47 -9.15 -11.55
N PRO A 14 -1.73 -8.04 -11.53
CA PRO A 14 -0.69 -7.77 -12.52
C PRO A 14 0.42 -8.83 -12.44
N PRO A 15 1.18 -9.07 -13.53
CA PRO A 15 2.30 -9.99 -13.53
C PRO A 15 3.32 -9.61 -12.45
N ALA A 16 3.91 -10.62 -11.81
CA ALA A 16 4.91 -10.44 -10.77
C ALA A 16 6.06 -9.54 -11.28
N GLY A 17 6.31 -8.44 -10.57
CA GLY A 17 7.33 -7.44 -10.93
C GLY A 17 6.78 -6.15 -11.55
N THR A 18 5.50 -6.10 -11.94
CA THR A 18 4.88 -4.86 -12.43
C THR A 18 4.08 -4.20 -11.32
N ALA A 19 4.66 -3.16 -10.71
CA ALA A 19 3.91 -2.29 -9.81
C ALA A 19 2.86 -1.48 -10.61
N PRO A 20 1.61 -1.37 -10.14
CA PRO A 20 0.62 -0.52 -10.78
C PRO A 20 1.06 0.95 -10.75
N ALA A 21 0.59 1.72 -11.72
CA ALA A 21 0.80 3.16 -11.70
C ALA A 21 0.14 3.76 -10.45
N PRO A 22 0.81 4.69 -9.76
CA PRO A 22 0.26 5.30 -8.55
C PRO A 22 -1.02 6.06 -8.89
N THR A 23 -1.96 6.01 -7.97
CA THR A 23 -3.20 6.79 -7.99
C THR A 23 -2.90 8.27 -7.74
N VAL A 24 -3.91 9.12 -7.96
CA VAL A 24 -3.80 10.55 -7.67
C VAL A 24 -3.57 10.81 -6.18
N GLU A 25 -4.26 10.07 -5.31
CA GLU A 25 -4.11 10.22 -3.86
C GLU A 25 -2.72 9.78 -3.38
N GLU A 26 -2.16 8.70 -3.94
CA GLU A 26 -0.80 8.27 -3.63
C GLU A 26 0.24 9.31 -4.05
N ARG A 27 0.08 9.94 -5.23
CA ARG A 27 0.96 11.03 -5.68
C ARG A 27 0.92 12.27 -4.77
N ARG A 28 -0.17 12.49 -4.02
CA ARG A 28 -0.22 13.61 -3.06
C ARG A 28 0.77 13.42 -1.91
N LEU A 29 1.19 12.19 -1.62
CA LEU A 29 2.17 11.90 -0.57
C LEU A 29 3.59 12.37 -0.94
N ASP A 30 3.86 12.63 -2.21
CA ASP A 30 5.15 13.15 -2.68
C ASP A 30 5.33 14.66 -2.38
N GLY A 31 4.31 15.31 -1.81
CA GLY A 31 4.37 16.70 -1.39
C GLY A 31 5.23 16.92 -0.15
N GLU A 32 5.76 18.14 0.00
CA GLU A 32 6.66 18.52 1.09
C GLU A 32 6.01 18.37 2.47
N VAL A 33 4.77 18.86 2.64
CA VAL A 33 4.03 18.80 3.91
C VAL A 33 3.70 17.36 4.32
N PRO A 34 3.09 16.51 3.47
CA PRO A 34 2.95 15.07 3.76
C PRO A 34 4.28 14.40 4.10
N GLY A 35 5.36 14.72 3.39
CA GLY A 35 6.69 14.21 3.68
C GLY A 35 7.19 14.55 5.08
N GLU A 36 6.97 15.78 5.56
CA GLU A 36 7.35 16.19 6.91
C GLU A 36 6.51 15.50 7.99
N ILE A 37 5.22 15.31 7.76
CA ILE A 37 4.34 14.54 8.66
C ILE A 37 4.86 13.10 8.80
N LEU A 38 5.21 12.45 7.68
CA LEU A 38 5.74 11.09 7.67
C LEU A 38 7.09 10.96 8.36
N ARG A 39 7.96 11.98 8.26
CA ARG A 39 9.23 12.01 8.99
C ARG A 39 9.02 12.14 10.49
N ARG A 40 8.15 13.06 10.92
CA ARG A 40 7.88 13.32 12.34
C ARG A 40 7.05 12.23 13.02
N SER A 41 6.26 11.46 12.27
CA SER A 41 5.46 10.37 12.82
C SER A 41 6.30 9.16 13.27
N GLY A 42 7.58 9.12 12.90
CA GLY A 42 8.47 7.99 13.19
C GLY A 42 8.25 6.79 12.26
N PHE A 43 7.35 6.89 11.29
CA PHE A 43 7.03 5.79 10.37
C PHE A 43 8.24 5.40 9.50
N ALA A 44 9.07 6.38 9.12
CA ALA A 44 10.30 6.16 8.36
C ALA A 44 11.34 5.30 9.11
N ALA A 45 11.34 5.29 10.44
CA ALA A 45 12.27 4.51 11.24
C ALA A 45 11.88 3.01 11.29
N VAL A 46 10.58 2.70 11.17
CA VAL A 46 10.07 1.32 11.30
C VAL A 46 9.92 0.60 9.96
N THR A 47 9.76 1.33 8.86
CA THR A 47 9.51 0.76 7.51
C THR A 47 10.56 -0.27 7.07
N PRO A 48 11.89 -0.03 7.19
CA PRO A 48 12.87 -1.02 6.74
C PRO A 48 12.85 -2.31 7.56
N ALA A 49 12.65 -2.21 8.88
CA ALA A 49 12.56 -3.37 9.75
C ALA A 49 11.27 -4.16 9.52
N PHE A 50 10.17 -3.44 9.31
CA PHE A 50 8.87 -4.02 8.98
C PHE A 50 8.93 -4.78 7.65
N ALA A 51 9.45 -4.17 6.58
CA ALA A 51 9.56 -4.80 5.27
C ALA A 51 10.39 -6.10 5.29
N ARG A 52 11.52 -6.11 6.02
CA ARG A 52 12.32 -7.34 6.19
C ARG A 52 11.58 -8.42 6.97
N LYS A 53 10.84 -8.04 8.02
CA LYS A 53 10.04 -9.00 8.80
C LYS A 53 8.91 -9.56 7.95
N LEU A 54 8.25 -8.72 7.15
CA LEU A 54 7.18 -9.11 6.25
C LEU A 54 7.69 -10.06 5.15
N GLY A 55 8.83 -9.76 4.51
CA GLY A 55 9.44 -10.66 3.54
C GLY A 55 9.97 -11.97 4.14
N ARG A 56 10.14 -12.07 5.46
CA ARG A 56 10.42 -13.35 6.15
C ARG A 56 9.15 -14.07 6.60
N ALA A 57 8.03 -13.35 6.66
CA ALA A 57 6.73 -13.88 7.03
C ALA A 57 5.99 -14.49 5.83
N ASP A 58 6.70 -14.82 4.74
CA ASP A 58 6.24 -15.56 3.55
C ASP A 58 5.61 -16.94 3.86
N SER A 59 5.35 -17.25 5.13
CA SER A 59 4.67 -18.44 5.62
C SER A 59 3.17 -18.25 5.86
N TYR A 60 2.52 -17.20 5.33
CA TYR A 60 1.05 -17.13 5.30
C TYR A 60 0.55 -17.81 4.02
N GLY A 61 0.82 -19.10 3.90
CA GLY A 61 0.54 -19.87 2.68
C GLY A 61 1.24 -21.23 2.60
N GLU A 62 1.08 -22.07 3.62
CA GLU A 62 0.73 -23.50 3.41
C GLU A 62 -0.52 -23.81 4.25
#